data_AF-A0A5K1H4H6-F1
#
_entry.id   AF-A0A5K1H4H6-F1
#
_cell.length_a   1.000
_cell.length_b   1.000
_cell.length_c   1.000
_cell.angle_alpha   90.00
_cell.angle_beta   90.00
_cell.angle_gamma   90.00
#
_symmetry.space_group_name_H-M   'P 1'
#
loop_
_entity.id
_entity.type
_entity.pdbx_description
1 polymer ?
#
loop_
_entity_poly.entity_id
_entity_poly.type
_entity_poly.pdbx_seq_one_letter_code
_entity_poly.pdbx_strand_id
1 'polypeptide(L)' 'GSKPNLADLAVFGVLRPIRYLTAGKDMVNNTRIGDWYGRMEEAVGESARIKS' A
#
# COMPACT_ATOMS: atom_id res chain seq x y z
N GLY A 1 2.00 -12.53 10.68
CA GLY A 1 1.13 -11.55 11.35
C GLY A 1 -0.05 -11.28 10.45
N SER A 2 -1.25 -11.57 10.92
CA SER A 2 -2.49 -11.54 10.11
C SER A 2 -3.25 -10.22 10.23
N LYS A 3 -2.80 -9.30 11.09
CA LYS A 3 -3.40 -7.98 11.29
C LYS A 3 -2.32 -6.91 11.20
N PRO A 4 -2.52 -5.83 10.41
CA PRO A 4 -1.56 -4.74 10.31
C PRO A 4 -1.30 -4.11 11.68
N ASN A 5 -0.03 -3.82 11.97
CA ASN A 5 0.38 -3.04 13.13
C ASN A 5 0.70 -1.58 12.72
N LEU A 6 1.08 -0.75 13.70
CA LEU A 6 1.40 0.66 13.44
C LEU A 6 2.56 0.87 12.45
N ALA A 7 3.54 -0.05 12.44
CA ALA A 7 4.64 0.02 11.47
C ALA A 7 4.17 -0.31 10.05
N ASP A 8 3.28 -1.31 9.89
CA ASP A 8 2.68 -1.63 8.60
C ASP A 8 1.90 -0.44 8.03
N LEU A 9 1.15 0.27 8.88
CA LEU A 9 0.40 1.48 8.51
C LEU A 9 1.31 2.63 8.09
N ALA A 10 2.40 2.87 8.83
CA ALA A 10 3.37 3.91 8.49
C ALA A 10 4.04 3.65 7.14
N VAL A 11 4.47 2.40 6.90
CA VAL A 11 5.07 1.98 5.62
C VAL A 11 4.05 2.11 4.49
N PHE A 12 2.82 1.65 4.69
CA PHE A 12 1.76 1.75 3.67
C PHE A 12 1.47 3.20 3.28
N GLY A 13 1.40 4.11 4.27
CA GLY A 13 1.20 5.54 4.03
C GLY A 13 2.29 6.17 3.15
N VAL A 14 3.55 5.79 3.34
CA VAL A 14 4.69 6.28 2.55
C VAL A 14 4.69 5.68 1.14
N LEU A 15 4.30 4.42 0.99
CA LEU A 15 4.31 3.73 -0.31
C LEU A 15 3.13 4.13 -1.21
N ARG A 16 2.04 4.65 -0.65
CA ARG A 16 0.81 4.98 -1.39
C ARG A 16 0.95 6.03 -2.49
N PRO A 17 1.65 7.15 -2.30
CA PRO A 17 1.92 8.09 -3.39
C PRO A 17 2.87 7.51 -4.44
N ILE A 18 3.80 6.66 -4.01
CA ILE A 18 4.88 6.11 -4.85
C ILE A 18 4.35 5.02 -5.79
N ARG A 19 3.31 4.27 -5.40
CA ARG A 19 2.67 3.23 -6.23
C ARG A 19 2.25 3.70 -7.62
N TYR A 20 1.87 4.96 -7.78
CA TYR A 20 1.40 5.51 -9.06
C TYR A 20 2.55 5.95 -9.98
N LEU A 21 3.78 6.01 -9.47
CA LEU A 21 4.98 6.28 -10.24
C LEU A 21 5.51 5.00 -10.89
N THR A 22 6.27 5.14 -11.99
CA THR A 22 6.89 4.01 -12.69
C THR A 22 7.70 3.11 -11.74
N ALA A 23 8.46 3.71 -10.81
CA ALA A 23 9.22 2.98 -9.79
C ALA A 23 8.34 2.16 -8.83
N GLY A 24 7.13 2.65 -8.50
CA GLY A 24 6.18 1.92 -7.66
C GLY A 24 5.56 0.72 -8.37
N LYS A 25 5.27 0.86 -9.67
CA LYS A 25 4.79 -0.25 -10.52
C LYS A 25 5.84 -1.34 -10.64
N ASP A 26 7.10 -0.96 -10.87
CA ASP A 26 8.19 -1.93 -11.00
C ASP A 26 8.47 -2.66 -9.68
N MET A 27 8.41 -1.95 -8.55
CA MET A 27 8.59 -2.55 -7.23
C MET A 27 7.49 -3.57 -6.89
N VAL A 28 6.23 -3.31 -7.28
CA VAL A 28 5.11 -4.25 -7.09
C VAL A 28 5.27 -5.48 -7.99
N ASN A 29 5.71 -5.30 -9.24
CA ASN A 29 5.83 -6.40 -10.20
C ASN A 29 7.07 -7.28 -9.98
N ASN A 30 8.16 -6.70 -9.46
CA ASN A 30 9.44 -7.40 -9.33
C ASN A 30 9.77 -7.82 -7.89
N THR A 31 8.90 -7.55 -6.91
CA THR A 31 9.13 -7.93 -5.52
C THR A 31 7.88 -8.48 -4.84
N ARG A 32 8.08 -9.20 -3.73
CA ARG A 32 7.00 -9.74 -2.87
C ARG A 32 6.18 -8.65 -2.14
N ILE A 33 6.45 -7.37 -2.38
CA ILE A 33 5.69 -6.28 -1.76
C ILE A 33 4.27 -6.21 -2.30
N GLY A 34 4.01 -6.68 -3.53
CA GLY A 34 2.68 -6.63 -4.16
C GLY A 34 1.61 -7.35 -3.34
N ASP A 35 1.90 -8.58 -2.91
CA ASP A 35 0.96 -9.37 -2.10
C ASP A 35 0.69 -8.72 -0.74
N TRP A 36 1.73 -8.17 -0.08
CA TRP A 36 1.57 -7.44 1.18
C TRP A 36 0.78 -6.14 0.98
N TYR A 37 1.05 -5.42 -0.10
CA TYR A 37 0.40 -4.16 -0.41
C TYR A 37 -1.09 -4.37 -0.71
N GLY A 38 -1.45 -5.41 -1.45
CA GLY A 38 -2.85 -5.77 -1.71
C GLY A 38 -3.62 -6.08 -0.44
N ARG A 39 -3.00 -6.85 0.49
CA ARG A 39 -3.59 -7.09 1.82
C ARG A 39 -3.72 -5.80 2.65
N MET A 40 -2.78 -4.87 2.54
CA MET A 40 -2.87 -3.57 3.21
C MET A 40 -3.95 -2.67 2.63
N GLU A 41 -4.16 -2.68 1.30
CA GLU A 41 -5.29 -1.98 0.67
C GLU A 41 -6.64 -2.53 1.15
N GLU A 42 -6.77 -3.85 1.25
CA GLU A 42 -7.98 -4.48 1.76
C GLU A 42 -8.22 -4.17 3.24
N ALA A 43 -7.17 -4.18 4.07
CA ALA A 43 -7.26 -3.92 5.50
C ALA A 43 -7.51 -2.45 5.86
N VAL A 44 -6.98 -1.50 5.08
CA VAL A 44 -7.15 -0.05 5.29
C VAL A 44 -8.39 0.49 4.55
N GLY A 45 -8.84 -0.21 3.51
CA GLY A 45 -9.94 0.21 2.66
C GLY A 45 -9.57 1.35 1.69
N GLU A 46 -10.56 1.79 0.91
CA GLU A 46 -10.38 2.96 0.05
C GLU A 46 -10.01 4.20 0.88
N SER A 47 -9.16 5.07 0.32
CA SER A 47 -8.94 6.37 0.95
C SER A 47 -10.29 7.06 1.03
N ALA A 48 -10.61 7.62 2.19
CA ALA A 48 -11.66 8.65 2.33
C ALA A 48 -11.23 9.95 1.64
N ARG A 49 -10.74 9.88 0.40
CA ARG A 49 -10.53 11.05 -0.44
C ARG A 49 -11.93 11.61 -0.63
N ILE A 50 -12.22 12.72 0.03
CA ILE A 50 -13.45 13.48 -0.18
C ILE A 50 -13.54 13.69 -1.69
N LYS A 51 -14.51 13.04 -2.34
CA LYS A 51 -14.86 13.37 -3.72
C LYS A 51 -15.47 14.76 -3.63
N SER A 52 -14.67 15.78 -3.98
CA SER A 52 -15.14 17.15 -4.17
C SER A 52 -16.18 17.21 -5.27
#